data_AF-A0A1Q8JX42-F1
#
_entry.id   AF-A0A1Q8JX42-F1
#
_cell.length_a   1.000
_cell.length_b   1.000
_cell.length_c   1.000
_cell.angle_alpha   90.00
_cell.angle_beta   90.00
_cell.angle_gamma   90.00
#
_symmetry.space_group_name_H-M   'P 1'
#
loop_
_entity.id
_entity.type
_entity.pdbx_description
1 polymer ?
#
loop_
_entity_poly.entity_id
_entity_poly.type
_entity_poly.pdbx_seq_one_letter_code
_entity_poly.pdbx_strand_id
1 'polypeptide(L)'
;MRKLLILSCALCAGILMFSLSSGTAFAASAVPVPPEYVYNPKLGPRHDFCTWSSDEPVINNKQLKRRTVDFRGPCARHDLCYDRSANKAGCDNQFKRDLDQQCDFTFQGDTTGYLDYCRGRAQAYYAGVVAGGTPGAAQ
;
A
#
# COMPACT_ATOMS: atom_id res chain seq x y z
N MET A 1 -53.46 48.92 28.91
CA MET A 1 -54.33 47.72 28.94
C MET A 1 -53.53 46.50 28.48
N ARG A 2 -53.53 45.43 29.31
CA ARG A 2 -53.30 43.98 29.06
C ARG A 2 -51.92 43.54 28.47
N LYS A 3 -51.04 42.83 29.21
CA LYS A 3 -50.99 41.36 29.52
C LYS A 3 -51.13 40.49 28.26
N LEU A 4 -50.48 39.36 28.02
CA LEU A 4 -49.43 38.49 28.58
C LEU A 4 -49.51 37.21 27.68
N LEU A 5 -48.37 36.59 27.34
CA LEU A 5 -48.09 35.20 26.88
C LEU A 5 -49.22 34.22 26.47
N ILE A 6 -48.95 33.38 25.45
CA ILE A 6 -49.17 31.90 25.31
C ILE A 6 -48.54 31.49 23.93
N LEU A 7 -47.47 30.70 23.81
CA LEU A 7 -47.23 29.25 24.01
C LEU A 7 -47.68 28.34 22.83
N SER A 8 -46.76 27.46 22.41
CA SER A 8 -46.92 26.24 21.58
C SER A 8 -47.04 26.47 20.05
N CYS A 9 -46.59 25.60 19.15
CA CYS A 9 -46.38 24.15 19.20
C CYS A 9 -45.39 23.71 18.10
N ALA A 10 -44.74 22.57 18.32
CA ALA A 10 -43.80 21.91 17.41
C ALA A 10 -44.37 21.64 16.00
N LEU A 11 -43.48 21.65 15.01
CA LEU A 11 -43.55 20.77 13.84
C LEU A 11 -42.13 20.45 13.37
N CYS A 12 -41.64 19.31 13.88
CA CYS A 12 -40.56 18.54 13.30
C CYS A 12 -40.96 18.12 11.88
N ALA A 13 -40.23 18.54 10.85
CA ALA A 13 -40.25 17.86 9.56
C ALA A 13 -39.00 18.19 8.75
N GLY A 14 -38.00 17.31 8.86
CA GLY A 14 -37.14 17.00 7.73
C GLY A 14 -35.95 17.92 7.46
N ILE A 15 -35.09 18.16 8.45
CA ILE A 15 -33.67 18.26 8.11
C ILE A 15 -33.26 16.83 7.78
N LEU A 16 -33.14 16.52 6.48
CA LEU A 16 -32.40 15.37 5.99
C LEU A 16 -31.04 15.37 6.70
N MET A 17 -30.94 14.56 7.76
CA MET A 17 -29.69 14.13 8.34
C MET A 17 -29.00 13.32 7.23
N PHE A 18 -28.27 14.03 6.37
CA PHE A 18 -27.31 13.41 5.48
C PHE A 18 -26.23 12.86 6.39
N SER A 19 -26.39 11.60 6.80
CA SER A 19 -25.39 10.87 7.54
C SER A 19 -24.10 10.94 6.73
N LEU A 20 -23.15 11.79 7.15
CA LEU A 20 -21.78 11.69 6.70
C LEU A 20 -21.31 10.32 7.18
N SER A 21 -21.41 9.34 6.29
CA SER A 21 -20.70 8.09 6.43
C SER A 21 -19.23 8.49 6.40
N SER A 22 -18.59 8.41 7.57
CA SER A 22 -17.14 8.48 7.71
C SER A 22 -16.56 7.27 6.99
N GLY A 23 -16.45 7.38 5.67
CA GLY A 23 -15.67 6.45 4.87
C GLY A 23 -14.25 6.51 5.41
N THR A 24 -13.77 5.39 5.93
CA THR A 24 -12.37 5.23 6.30
C THR A 24 -11.55 5.50 5.04
N ALA A 25 -10.87 6.64 4.98
CA ALA A 25 -9.89 6.89 3.94
C ALA A 25 -8.80 5.82 4.06
N PHE A 26 -8.80 4.85 3.15
CA PHE A 26 -7.68 3.93 3.01
C PHE A 26 -6.45 4.80 2.71
N ALA A 27 -5.35 4.59 3.45
CA ALA A 27 -4.11 5.28 3.18
C ALA A 27 -3.76 5.07 1.70
N ALA A 28 -3.63 6.17 0.96
CA ALA A 28 -3.33 6.09 -0.46
C ALA A 28 -1.96 5.42 -0.65
N SER A 29 -1.88 4.50 -1.61
CA SER A 29 -0.66 3.82 -2.05
C SER A 29 -0.61 3.89 -3.57
N ALA A 30 0.55 4.19 -4.16
CA ALA A 30 0.69 4.17 -5.63
C ALA A 30 0.54 2.74 -6.17
N VAL A 31 1.05 1.78 -5.41
CA VAL A 31 0.89 0.35 -5.71
C VAL A 31 0.11 -0.28 -4.56
N PRO A 32 -1.23 -0.31 -4.63
CA PRO A 32 -2.04 -0.98 -3.61
C PRO A 32 -1.93 -2.50 -3.74
N VAL A 33 -2.14 -3.19 -2.62
CA VAL A 33 -2.36 -4.63 -2.58
C VAL A 33 -3.59 -4.96 -3.44
N PRO A 34 -3.46 -5.86 -4.44
CA PRO A 34 -4.60 -6.25 -5.27
C PRO A 34 -5.73 -6.84 -4.42
N PRO A 35 -7.02 -6.50 -4.68
CA PRO A 35 -8.14 -7.04 -3.91
C PRO A 35 -8.24 -8.57 -3.89
N GLU A 36 -7.75 -9.23 -4.94
CA GLU A 36 -7.70 -10.69 -5.05
C GLU A 36 -6.54 -11.34 -4.28
N TYR A 37 -5.61 -10.55 -3.74
CA TYR A 37 -4.48 -11.07 -2.99
C TYR A 37 -4.93 -11.58 -1.62
N VAL A 38 -4.71 -12.86 -1.37
CA VAL A 38 -5.00 -13.51 -0.08
C VAL A 38 -3.69 -13.74 0.66
N TYR A 39 -3.48 -13.02 1.77
CA TYR A 39 -2.36 -13.29 2.66
C TYR A 39 -2.61 -14.60 3.42
N ASN A 40 -1.83 -15.63 3.10
CA ASN A 40 -1.83 -16.92 3.76
C ASN A 40 -0.46 -17.63 3.61
N PRO A 41 0.50 -17.36 4.52
CA PRO A 41 1.84 -17.94 4.47
C PRO A 41 1.89 -19.48 4.54
N LYS A 42 0.79 -20.13 4.94
CA LYS A 42 0.70 -21.61 4.96
C LYS A 42 0.63 -22.21 3.56
N LEU A 43 0.30 -21.41 2.53
CA LEU A 43 0.25 -21.84 1.14
C LEU A 43 1.60 -21.75 0.42
N GLY A 44 2.64 -21.22 1.10
CA GLY A 44 3.97 -21.03 0.56
C GLY A 44 4.35 -19.56 0.34
N PRO A 45 5.52 -19.31 -0.27
CA PRO A 45 6.16 -17.99 -0.35
C PRO A 45 5.55 -17.06 -1.41
N ARG A 46 4.27 -17.24 -1.77
CA ARG A 46 3.56 -16.44 -2.79
C ARG A 46 2.25 -15.85 -2.27
N HIS A 47 2.09 -15.90 -0.95
CA HIS A 47 0.92 -15.40 -0.24
C HIS A 47 1.37 -14.81 1.11
N ASP A 48 2.60 -14.31 1.19
CA ASP A 48 3.22 -13.84 2.42
C ASP A 48 3.88 -12.47 2.30
N PHE A 49 3.53 -11.71 1.26
CA PHE A 49 4.07 -10.40 0.92
C PHE A 49 5.57 -10.51 0.63
N CYS A 50 6.43 -9.87 1.41
CA CYS A 50 7.84 -9.83 1.11
C CYS A 50 8.56 -11.01 1.80
N THR A 51 8.24 -12.25 1.42
CA THR A 51 8.66 -13.56 2.00
C THR A 51 9.88 -13.57 2.95
N TRP A 52 11.03 -13.03 2.52
CA TRP A 52 12.29 -13.05 3.30
C TRP A 52 12.85 -11.66 3.61
N SER A 53 12.00 -10.65 3.50
CA SER A 53 12.34 -9.24 3.65
C SER A 53 11.26 -8.54 4.48
N SER A 54 11.48 -7.27 4.79
CA SER A 54 10.51 -6.51 5.57
C SER A 54 9.38 -6.04 4.65
N ASP A 55 8.14 -6.16 5.09
CA ASP A 55 7.00 -5.57 4.39
C ASP A 55 7.05 -4.04 4.41
N GLU A 56 7.65 -3.46 5.45
CA GLU A 56 7.73 -2.01 5.67
C GLU A 56 9.17 -1.57 5.98
N PRO A 57 10.12 -1.69 5.04
CA PRO A 57 11.53 -1.43 5.33
C PRO A 57 11.76 0.01 5.79
N VAL A 58 12.62 0.14 6.81
CA VAL A 58 13.10 1.44 7.28
C VAL A 58 14.10 2.01 6.29
N ILE A 59 13.82 3.22 5.84
CA ILE A 59 14.69 4.06 5.02
C ILE A 59 15.36 5.08 5.93
N ASN A 60 16.70 5.10 5.91
CA ASN A 60 17.51 6.09 6.59
C ASN A 60 18.01 7.10 5.56
N ASN A 61 17.79 8.39 5.79
CA ASN A 61 18.43 9.41 4.96
C ASN A 61 19.87 9.71 5.44
N LYS A 62 20.55 10.66 4.79
CA LYS A 62 21.93 11.08 5.14
C LYS A 62 22.06 11.59 6.58
N GLN A 63 20.95 12.06 7.17
CA GLN A 63 20.87 12.59 8.53
C GLN A 63 20.49 11.51 9.55
N LEU A 64 20.44 10.23 9.14
CA LEU A 64 20.03 9.09 9.96
C LEU A 64 18.60 9.19 10.52
N LYS A 65 17.76 10.02 9.90
CA LYS A 65 16.34 10.07 10.23
C LYS A 65 15.63 8.88 9.57
N ARG A 66 14.69 8.28 10.30
CA ARG A 66 13.98 7.06 9.91
C ARG A 66 12.60 7.38 9.35
N ARG A 67 12.28 6.79 8.20
CA ARG A 67 10.92 6.72 7.65
C ARG A 67 10.69 5.31 7.11
N THR A 68 9.45 4.86 7.03
CA THR A 68 9.08 3.56 6.43
C THR A 68 8.47 3.77 5.05
N VAL A 69 8.52 2.72 4.24
CA VAL A 69 7.79 2.61 2.96
C VAL A 69 7.06 1.27 2.97
N ASP A 70 5.79 1.25 2.57
CA ASP A 70 5.00 0.02 2.54
C ASP A 70 5.17 -0.71 1.20
N PHE A 71 5.85 -1.85 1.21
CA PHE A 71 6.10 -2.70 0.05
C PHE A 71 5.15 -3.88 -0.10
N ARG A 72 4.12 -4.00 0.75
CA ARG A 72 3.13 -5.10 0.65
C ARG A 72 2.42 -5.14 -0.68
N GLY A 73 2.06 -3.98 -1.24
CA GLY A 73 1.43 -3.88 -2.55
C GLY A 73 2.30 -4.40 -3.70
N PRO A 74 3.52 -3.87 -3.87
CA PRO A 74 4.51 -4.42 -4.81
C PRO A 74 4.77 -5.92 -4.63
N CYS A 75 4.99 -6.39 -3.40
CA CYS A 75 5.25 -7.81 -3.13
C CYS A 75 4.04 -8.69 -3.48
N ALA A 76 2.83 -8.29 -3.08
CA ALA A 76 1.59 -9.01 -3.43
C ALA A 76 1.35 -9.14 -4.94
N ARG A 77 1.72 -8.13 -5.73
CA ARG A 77 1.63 -8.20 -7.21
C ARG A 77 2.67 -9.15 -7.80
N HIS A 78 3.87 -9.19 -7.24
CA HIS A 78 4.93 -10.09 -7.67
C HIS A 78 4.56 -11.55 -7.40
N ASP A 79 4.05 -11.83 -6.20
CA ASP A 79 3.50 -13.11 -5.78
C ASP A 79 2.44 -13.63 -6.77
N LEU A 80 1.41 -12.81 -7.05
CA LEU A 80 0.35 -13.17 -8.01
C LEU A 80 0.89 -13.35 -9.43
N CYS A 81 1.95 -12.62 -9.82
CA CYS A 81 2.60 -12.82 -11.11
C CYS A 81 3.29 -14.18 -11.18
N TYR A 82 4.04 -14.55 -10.13
CA TYR A 82 4.68 -15.85 -10.03
C TYR A 82 3.69 -17.01 -9.96
N ASP A 83 2.48 -16.82 -9.43
CA ASP A 83 1.43 -17.85 -9.46
C ASP A 83 0.87 -18.12 -10.87
N ARG A 84 0.84 -17.09 -11.72
CA ARG A 84 0.15 -17.12 -13.01
C ARG A 84 1.08 -17.27 -14.21
N SER A 85 2.37 -17.05 -14.03
CA SER A 85 3.32 -16.90 -15.14
C SER A 85 4.65 -17.57 -14.86
N ALA A 86 5.15 -18.34 -15.83
CA ALA A 86 6.51 -18.85 -15.83
C ALA A 86 7.56 -17.78 -16.22
N ASN A 87 7.13 -16.59 -16.68
CA ASN A 87 8.04 -15.52 -17.10
C ASN A 87 8.62 -14.79 -15.89
N LYS A 88 9.63 -15.41 -15.27
CA LYS A 88 10.36 -14.88 -14.11
C LYS A 88 10.84 -13.45 -14.33
N ALA A 89 11.58 -13.21 -15.42
CA ALA A 89 12.17 -11.90 -15.69
C ALA A 89 11.09 -10.82 -15.89
N GLY A 90 9.96 -11.17 -16.50
CA GLY A 90 8.82 -10.26 -16.63
C GLY A 90 8.26 -9.84 -15.27
N CYS A 91 8.01 -10.81 -14.39
CA CYS A 91 7.52 -10.55 -13.04
C CYS A 91 8.52 -9.74 -12.21
N ASP A 92 9.80 -10.11 -12.22
CA ASP A 92 10.85 -9.42 -11.46
C ASP A 92 11.02 -7.96 -11.91
N ASN A 93 11.00 -7.73 -13.23
CA ASN A 93 11.08 -6.38 -13.78
C ASN A 93 9.86 -5.52 -13.44
N GLN A 94 8.65 -6.11 -13.42
CA GLN A 94 7.45 -5.39 -12.96
C GLN A 94 7.54 -5.08 -11.47
N PHE A 95 8.00 -6.04 -10.66
CA PHE A 95 8.22 -5.84 -9.23
C PHE A 95 9.18 -4.67 -8.96
N LYS A 96 10.30 -4.57 -9.69
CA LYS A 96 11.22 -3.42 -9.56
C LYS A 96 10.52 -2.09 -9.84
N ARG A 97 9.70 -2.02 -10.89
CA ARG A 97 8.93 -0.81 -11.24
C ARG A 97 7.93 -0.46 -10.15
N ASP A 98 7.22 -1.44 -9.61
CA ASP A 98 6.22 -1.25 -8.58
C ASP A 98 6.86 -0.76 -7.26
N LEU A 99 8.01 -1.32 -6.88
CA LEU A 99 8.79 -0.83 -5.74
C LEU A 99 9.24 0.63 -5.93
N ASP A 100 9.73 0.98 -7.11
CA ASP A 100 10.16 2.35 -7.41
C ASP A 100 8.99 3.34 -7.38
N GLN A 101 7.84 2.98 -7.97
CA GLN A 101 6.64 3.81 -7.92
C GLN A 101 6.19 4.05 -6.48
N GLN A 102 6.28 3.03 -5.63
CA GLN A 102 5.93 3.14 -4.23
C GLN A 102 6.90 4.04 -3.45
N CYS A 103 8.19 3.98 -3.78
CA CYS A 103 9.19 4.94 -3.27
C CYS A 103 8.87 6.37 -3.71
N ASP A 104 8.61 6.57 -5.00
CA ASP A 104 8.31 7.89 -5.58
C ASP A 104 7.07 8.52 -4.95
N PHE A 105 6.05 7.71 -4.68
CA PHE A 105 4.84 8.13 -4.00
C PHE A 105 5.07 8.47 -2.53
N THR A 106 5.74 7.59 -1.78
CA THR A 106 5.95 7.75 -0.33
C THR A 106 6.85 8.94 0.01
N PHE A 107 7.83 9.20 -0.86
CA PHE A 107 8.83 10.25 -0.70
C PHE A 107 8.68 11.35 -1.76
N GLN A 108 7.46 11.58 -2.25
CA GLN A 108 7.18 12.66 -3.19
C GLN A 108 7.63 14.01 -2.61
N GLY A 109 8.39 14.77 -3.41
CA GLY A 109 8.93 16.07 -3.01
C GLY A 109 10.10 15.99 -2.00
N ASP A 110 10.66 14.81 -1.75
CA ASP A 110 11.82 14.68 -0.87
C ASP A 110 13.05 15.42 -1.42
N THR A 111 13.64 16.25 -0.56
CA THR A 111 14.90 16.97 -0.81
C THR A 111 16.03 16.51 0.12
N THR A 112 15.75 15.52 0.99
CA THR A 112 16.67 15.07 2.05
C THR A 112 17.36 13.73 1.73
N GLY A 113 17.00 13.10 0.60
CA GLY A 113 17.64 11.90 0.05
C GLY A 113 16.93 10.59 0.36
N TYR A 114 15.79 10.60 1.08
CA TYR A 114 14.97 9.40 1.29
C TYR A 114 14.63 8.68 -0.01
N LEU A 115 14.33 9.42 -1.07
CA LEU A 115 13.96 8.81 -2.34
C LEU A 115 15.08 7.91 -2.91
N ASP A 116 16.32 8.40 -2.90
CA ASP A 116 17.49 7.65 -3.38
C ASP A 116 17.74 6.41 -2.52
N TYR A 117 17.65 6.53 -1.19
CA TYR A 117 17.80 5.39 -0.29
C TYR A 117 16.67 4.39 -0.42
N CYS A 118 15.44 4.84 -0.68
CA CYS A 118 14.31 3.96 -0.95
C CYS A 118 14.53 3.16 -2.23
N ARG A 119 14.94 3.82 -3.32
CA ARG A 119 15.26 3.14 -4.59
C ARG A 119 16.43 2.18 -4.46
N GLY A 120 17.43 2.51 -3.62
CA GLY A 120 18.49 1.57 -3.25
C GLY A 120 17.98 0.34 -2.49
N ARG A 121 17.03 0.54 -1.56
CA ARG A 121 16.35 -0.57 -0.88
C ARG A 121 15.51 -1.40 -1.85
N ALA A 122 14.77 -0.77 -2.77
CA ALA A 122 14.02 -1.44 -3.83
C ALA A 122 14.93 -2.30 -4.72
N GLN A 123 16.12 -1.79 -5.07
CA GLN A 123 17.11 -2.56 -5.81
C GLN A 123 17.57 -3.83 -5.07
N ALA A 124 17.71 -3.77 -3.74
CA ALA A 124 18.06 -4.96 -2.95
C ALA A 124 16.97 -6.03 -2.98
N TYR A 125 15.69 -5.62 -2.94
CA TYR A 125 14.54 -6.54 -3.03
C TYR A 125 14.50 -7.21 -4.40
N TYR A 126 14.63 -6.40 -5.46
CA TYR A 126 14.72 -6.90 -6.83
C TYR A 126 15.91 -7.87 -7.02
N ALA A 127 17.10 -7.52 -6.52
CA ALA A 127 18.26 -8.40 -6.61
C ALA A 127 18.02 -9.75 -5.89
N GLY A 128 17.31 -9.74 -4.77
CA GLY A 128 16.91 -10.95 -4.05
C GLY A 128 16.04 -11.88 -4.90
N VAL A 129 14.98 -11.37 -5.54
CA VAL A 129 14.11 -12.19 -6.39
C VAL A 129 14.79 -12.60 -7.70
N VAL A 130 15.68 -11.76 -8.25
CA VAL A 130 16.49 -12.14 -9.42
C VAL A 130 17.38 -13.34 -9.10
N ALA A 131 18.03 -13.34 -7.94
CA ALA A 131 18.96 -14.38 -7.53
C ALA A 131 18.29 -15.67 -7.04
N GLY A 132 17.14 -15.58 -6.34
CA GLY A 132 16.54 -16.73 -5.64
C GLY A 132 15.06 -16.98 -5.91
N GLY A 133 14.36 -16.09 -6.62
CA GLY A 133 12.95 -16.26 -6.92
C GLY A 133 12.71 -17.42 -7.89
N THR A 134 11.59 -18.13 -7.73
CA THR A 134 11.17 -19.18 -8.67
C THR A 134 9.66 -19.04 -8.90
N PRO A 135 9.22 -18.70 -10.12
CA PRO A 135 7.80 -18.69 -10.45
C PRO A 135 7.19 -20.09 -10.35
N GLY A 136 5.88 -20.15 -10.13
CA GLY A 136 5.12 -21.39 -10.31
C GLY A 136 5.10 -21.84 -11.77
N ALA A 137 4.68 -23.08 -11.99
CA ALA A 137 4.26 -23.49 -13.33
C ALA A 137 3.04 -22.64 -13.72
N ALA A 138 3.02 -22.14 -14.96
CA ALA A 138 1.84 -21.42 -15.47
C ALA A 138 0.61 -22.36 -15.35
N GLN A 139 -0.41 -21.90 -14.63
CA GLN A 139 -1.68 -22.62 -14.45
C GLN A 139 -2.59 -22.41 -15.66
#